data_AF-K2E6V1-F1
#
_entry.id   AF-K2E6V1-F1
#
_cell.length_a   1.000
_cell.length_b   1.000
_cell.length_c   1.000
_cell.angle_alpha   90.00
_cell.angle_beta   90.00
_cell.angle_gamma   90.00
#
_symmetry.space_group_name_H-M   'P 1'
#
loop_
_entity.id
_entity.type
_entity.pdbx_description
1 polymer ?
#
loop_
_entity_poly.entity_id
_entity_poly.type
_entity_poly.pdbx_seq_one_letter_code
_entity_poly.pdbx_strand_id
1 'polypeptide(L)'
;KKQLYFQTCLVVAAIFLFTIMHIYFTDKYLNEVKAYRSIEIDSKLWGQITKEVPTINNNSVSVFYLISEPQDALIAEWTLRFEFVGRSALYYQITNENMNPFMIVNDYKDLFSTITDGERLARQGKPREPLVLINDVYAFHLKDKELTNVTDEVREMLKIDYQKYLKRNI
;
A
#
# COMPACT_ATOMS: atom_id res chain seq x y z
N LYS A 1 10.94 34.63 49.06
CA LYS A 1 10.27 35.43 47.98
C LYS A 1 11.12 35.50 46.71
N LYS A 2 12.33 36.09 46.69
CA LYS A 2 13.18 36.17 45.49
C LYS A 2 13.50 34.81 44.83
N GLN A 3 13.81 33.79 45.62
CA GLN A 3 14.05 32.43 45.13
C GLN A 3 12.82 31.80 44.47
N LEU A 4 11.63 32.06 45.03
CA LEU A 4 10.37 31.59 44.45
C LEU A 4 10.11 32.27 43.10
N TYR A 5 10.32 33.59 43.00
CA TYR A 5 10.20 34.31 41.72
C TYR A 5 11.19 33.80 40.67
N PHE A 6 12.44 33.54 41.05
CA PHE A 6 13.45 32.98 40.15
C PHE A 6 13.06 31.58 39.64
N GLN A 7 12.57 30.70 40.53
CA GLN A 7 12.05 29.38 40.15
C GLN A 7 10.85 29.50 39.22
N THR A 8 9.90 30.40 39.49
CA THR A 8 8.75 30.63 38.61
C THR A 8 9.19 31.12 37.23
N CYS A 9 10.15 32.05 37.14
CA CYS A 9 10.69 32.52 35.86
C CYS A 9 11.35 31.38 35.06
N LEU A 10 12.11 30.49 35.71
CA LEU A 10 12.71 29.34 35.05
C LEU A 10 11.67 28.35 34.52
N VAL A 11 10.63 28.07 35.28
CA VAL A 11 9.53 27.20 34.84
C VAL A 11 8.81 27.80 33.63
N VAL A 12 8.50 29.10 33.67
CA VAL A 12 7.88 29.80 32.53
C VAL A 12 8.78 29.77 31.30
N ALA A 13 10.09 30.01 31.46
CA ALA A 13 11.04 29.95 30.35
C ALA A 13 11.15 28.54 29.76
N ALA A 14 11.16 27.50 30.60
CA ALA A 14 11.20 26.10 30.15
C ALA A 14 9.93 25.70 29.38
N ILE A 15 8.75 26.10 29.87
CA ILE A 15 7.47 25.90 29.17
C ILE A 15 7.49 26.62 27.81
N PHE A 16 7.98 27.85 27.78
CA PHE A 16 8.05 28.63 26.54
C PHE A 16 8.98 27.98 25.50
N LEU A 17 10.17 27.54 25.93
CA LEU A 17 11.12 26.82 25.07
C LEU A 17 10.53 25.50 24.56
N PHE A 18 9.87 24.74 25.43
CA PHE A 18 9.21 23.50 25.03
C PHE A 18 8.13 23.74 23.97
N THR A 19 7.29 24.77 24.15
CA THR A 19 6.24 25.13 23.20
C THR A 19 6.83 25.51 21.84
N ILE A 20 7.87 26.35 21.79
CA ILE A 20 8.54 26.73 20.53
C ILE A 20 9.10 25.49 19.84
N MET A 21 9.81 24.64 20.59
CA MET A 21 10.41 23.43 20.06
C MET A 21 9.35 22.46 19.52
N HIS A 22 8.22 22.34 20.22
CA HIS A 22 7.11 21.48 19.81
C HIS A 22 6.45 21.99 18.53
N ILE A 23 6.21 23.29 18.41
CA ILE A 23 5.68 23.91 17.18
C ILE A 23 6.63 23.65 16.01
N TYR A 24 7.93 23.91 16.19
CA TYR A 24 8.93 23.70 15.15
C TYR A 24 8.98 22.24 14.65
N PHE A 25 9.01 21.27 15.57
CA PHE A 25 9.03 19.86 15.18
C PHE A 25 7.72 19.44 14.51
N THR A 26 6.59 19.91 15.01
CA THR A 26 5.27 19.62 14.42
C THR A 26 5.18 20.16 13.00
N ASP A 27 5.55 21.42 12.77
CA ASP A 27 5.49 22.02 11.44
C ASP A 27 6.43 21.33 10.46
N LYS A 28 7.66 21.00 10.90
CA LYS A 28 8.60 20.24 10.07
C LYS A 28 8.03 18.88 9.69
N TYR A 29 7.53 18.12 10.66
CA TYR A 29 6.91 16.83 10.43
C TYR A 29 5.70 16.92 9.49
N LEU A 30 4.79 17.88 9.72
CA LEU A 30 3.62 18.07 8.87
C LEU A 30 4.01 18.46 7.44
N ASN A 31 5.06 19.26 7.25
CA ASN A 31 5.55 19.62 5.92
C ASN A 31 6.18 18.43 5.20
N GLU A 32 6.95 17.59 5.92
CA GLU A 32 7.46 16.35 5.37
C GLU A 32 6.31 15.40 4.97
N VAL A 33 5.35 15.19 5.87
CA VAL A 33 4.19 14.32 5.61
C VAL A 33 3.35 14.80 4.44
N LYS A 34 3.12 16.12 4.31
CA LYS A 34 2.37 16.69 3.17
C LYS A 34 2.99 16.35 1.82
N ALA A 35 4.31 16.13 1.74
CA ALA A 35 4.98 15.81 0.50
C ALA A 35 4.62 14.42 -0.05
N TYR A 36 4.15 13.51 0.81
CA TYR A 36 3.79 12.13 0.43
C TYR A 36 2.37 11.69 0.82
N ARG A 37 1.70 12.39 1.76
CA ARG A 37 0.29 12.21 2.14
C ARG A 37 -0.50 13.47 1.82
N SER A 38 -0.90 13.62 0.56
CA SER A 38 -1.85 14.66 0.17
C SER A 38 -3.13 14.02 -0.36
N ILE A 39 -4.27 14.62 -0.05
CA ILE A 39 -5.58 14.21 -0.58
C ILE A 39 -5.56 14.22 -2.11
N GLU A 40 -4.79 15.13 -2.72
CA GLU A 40 -4.63 15.21 -4.16
C GLU A 40 -3.88 14.00 -4.74
N ILE A 41 -2.73 13.62 -4.16
CA ILE A 41 -1.97 12.44 -4.59
C ILE A 41 -2.84 11.19 -4.39
N ASP A 42 -3.47 11.06 -3.23
CA ASP A 42 -4.38 9.97 -2.92
C ASP A 42 -5.52 9.85 -3.94
N SER A 43 -6.27 10.93 -4.16
CA SER A 43 -7.39 10.95 -5.10
C SER A 43 -6.93 10.65 -6.52
N LYS A 44 -5.75 11.12 -6.92
CA LYS A 44 -5.17 10.88 -8.24
C LYS A 44 -4.82 9.40 -8.43
N LEU A 45 -4.03 8.83 -7.52
CA LEU A 45 -3.55 7.46 -7.62
C LEU A 45 -4.71 6.47 -7.50
N TRP A 46 -5.63 6.68 -6.56
CA TRP A 46 -6.81 5.84 -6.41
C TRP A 46 -7.76 5.97 -7.62
N GLY A 47 -7.91 7.18 -8.16
CA GLY A 47 -8.67 7.43 -9.39
C GLY A 47 -8.10 6.67 -10.59
N GLN A 48 -6.77 6.55 -10.70
CA GLN A 48 -6.12 5.76 -11.74
C GLN A 48 -6.40 4.26 -11.57
N ILE A 49 -6.21 3.71 -10.37
CA ILE A 49 -6.46 2.28 -10.09
C ILE A 49 -7.90 1.90 -10.42
N THR A 50 -8.87 2.67 -9.94
CA THR A 50 -10.29 2.38 -10.13
C THR A 50 -10.77 2.61 -11.56
N LYS A 51 -10.16 3.54 -12.30
CA LYS A 51 -10.42 3.72 -13.73
C LYS A 51 -9.98 2.51 -14.55
N GLU A 52 -8.84 1.92 -14.20
CA GLU A 52 -8.26 0.79 -14.91
C GLU A 52 -8.82 -0.57 -14.45
N VAL A 53 -9.29 -0.63 -13.20
CA VAL A 53 -9.91 -1.81 -12.59
C VAL A 53 -11.28 -1.41 -12.00
N PRO A 54 -12.30 -1.16 -12.86
CA PRO A 54 -13.61 -0.72 -12.42
C PRO A 54 -14.39 -1.83 -11.70
N THR A 55 -14.05 -3.08 -11.96
CA THR A 55 -14.64 -4.26 -11.34
C THR A 55 -13.57 -5.30 -11.03
N ILE A 56 -13.85 -6.14 -10.05
CA ILE A 56 -13.03 -7.31 -9.70
C ILE A 56 -13.83 -8.60 -9.89
N ASN A 57 -13.11 -9.71 -9.98
CA ASN A 57 -13.72 -11.04 -10.05
C ASN A 57 -14.13 -11.51 -8.65
N ASN A 58 -15.44 -11.57 -8.38
CA ASN A 58 -15.95 -11.99 -7.07
C ASN A 58 -15.84 -13.50 -6.80
N ASN A 59 -15.48 -14.30 -7.81
CA ASN A 59 -15.33 -15.75 -7.69
C ASN A 59 -13.88 -16.18 -7.43
N SER A 60 -12.94 -15.23 -7.37
CA SER A 60 -11.51 -15.45 -7.22
C SER A 60 -10.90 -14.37 -6.35
N VAL A 61 -9.63 -14.53 -5.95
CA VAL A 61 -8.89 -13.48 -5.27
C VAL A 61 -8.17 -12.62 -6.30
N SER A 62 -8.53 -11.35 -6.40
CA SER A 62 -7.84 -10.36 -7.21
C SER A 62 -6.54 -9.91 -6.55
N VAL A 63 -5.41 -9.96 -7.25
CA VAL A 63 -4.11 -9.60 -6.68
C VAL A 63 -3.65 -8.26 -7.24
N PHE A 64 -3.45 -7.28 -6.38
CA PHE A 64 -2.84 -6.00 -6.73
C PHE A 64 -1.34 -6.05 -6.44
N TYR A 65 -0.54 -6.10 -7.50
CA TYR A 65 0.91 -6.04 -7.42
C TYR A 65 1.39 -4.59 -7.55
N LEU A 66 1.85 -4.01 -6.45
CA LEU A 66 2.22 -2.59 -6.37
C LEU A 66 3.74 -2.41 -6.25
N ILE A 67 4.35 -2.05 -7.38
CA ILE A 67 5.78 -1.78 -7.50
C ILE A 67 6.01 -0.30 -7.19
N SER A 68 7.04 0.02 -6.41
CA SER A 68 7.40 1.39 -6.08
C SER A 68 8.90 1.58 -6.07
N GLU A 69 9.37 2.65 -6.70
CA GLU A 69 10.78 3.06 -6.59
C GLU A 69 11.12 3.55 -5.17
N PRO A 70 12.37 3.42 -4.70
CA PRO A 70 12.77 3.81 -3.35
C PRO A 70 12.41 5.27 -2.99
N GLN A 71 12.50 6.20 -3.95
CA GLN A 71 12.13 7.61 -3.74
C GLN A 71 10.64 7.82 -3.47
N ASP A 72 9.78 6.90 -3.94
CA ASP A 72 8.32 6.98 -3.79
C ASP A 72 7.79 5.98 -2.76
N ALA A 73 8.68 5.28 -2.04
CA ALA A 73 8.30 4.24 -1.07
C ALA A 73 7.34 4.75 0.01
N LEU A 74 7.52 6.00 0.48
CA LEU A 74 6.62 6.61 1.45
C LEU A 74 5.23 6.92 0.88
N ILE A 75 5.13 7.30 -0.40
CA ILE A 75 3.84 7.51 -1.07
C ILE A 75 3.15 6.15 -1.25
N ALA A 76 3.88 5.14 -1.72
CA ALA A 76 3.35 3.80 -1.89
C ALA A 76 2.82 3.24 -0.55
N GLU A 77 3.58 3.39 0.53
CA GLU A 77 3.18 2.87 1.83
C GLU A 77 1.96 3.60 2.39
N TRP A 78 2.01 4.93 2.46
CA TRP A 78 1.01 5.70 3.19
C TRP A 78 -0.24 6.03 2.40
N THR A 79 -0.14 6.14 1.07
CA THR A 79 -1.23 6.63 0.24
C THR A 79 -1.84 5.50 -0.58
N LEU A 80 -1.04 4.56 -1.08
CA LEU A 80 -1.56 3.44 -1.85
C LEU A 80 -1.91 2.25 -0.96
N ARG A 81 -0.96 1.75 -0.15
CA ARG A 81 -1.10 0.46 0.54
C ARG A 81 -1.90 0.54 1.83
N PHE A 82 -1.64 1.56 2.67
CA PHE A 82 -2.24 1.65 4.01
C PHE A 82 -3.79 1.71 3.97
N GLU A 83 -4.35 2.50 3.07
CA GLU A 83 -5.82 2.67 2.96
C GLU A 83 -6.47 1.71 1.96
N PHE A 84 -5.67 0.92 1.23
CA PHE A 84 -6.13 0.12 0.10
C PHE A 84 -7.27 -0.82 0.47
N VAL A 85 -7.15 -1.50 1.62
CA VAL A 85 -8.13 -2.51 2.04
C VAL A 85 -9.49 -1.87 2.30
N GLY A 86 -9.51 -0.77 3.06
CA GLY A 86 -10.75 -0.06 3.35
C GLY A 86 -11.38 0.53 2.10
N ARG A 87 -10.58 1.15 1.22
CA ARG A 87 -11.06 1.77 -0.02
C ARG A 87 -11.59 0.76 -1.02
N SER A 88 -10.86 -0.33 -1.23
CA SER A 88 -11.28 -1.41 -2.12
C SER A 88 -12.58 -2.05 -1.62
N ALA A 89 -12.71 -2.27 -0.30
CA ALA A 89 -13.93 -2.82 0.29
C ALA A 89 -15.16 -1.94 -0.02
N LEU A 90 -15.03 -0.62 0.15
CA LEU A 90 -16.11 0.33 -0.16
C LEU A 90 -16.39 0.41 -1.66
N TYR A 91 -15.35 0.56 -2.48
CA TYR A 91 -15.47 0.77 -3.91
C TYR A 91 -16.09 -0.45 -4.63
N TYR A 92 -15.62 -1.65 -4.30
CA TYR A 92 -16.12 -2.90 -4.88
C TYR A 92 -17.33 -3.48 -4.13
N GLN A 93 -17.90 -2.74 -3.17
CA GLN A 93 -19.09 -3.14 -2.40
C GLN A 93 -18.95 -4.52 -1.73
N ILE A 94 -17.82 -4.75 -1.08
CA ILE A 94 -17.50 -6.03 -0.47
C ILE A 94 -18.20 -6.10 0.89
N THR A 95 -19.26 -6.90 0.94
CA THR A 95 -20.17 -7.03 2.10
C THR A 95 -19.88 -8.25 2.96
N ASN A 96 -19.01 -9.16 2.52
CA ASN A 96 -18.80 -10.46 3.16
C ASN A 96 -17.47 -10.48 3.94
N GLU A 97 -17.55 -10.74 5.25
CA GLU A 97 -16.40 -10.72 6.18
C GLU A 97 -15.40 -11.87 5.94
N ASN A 98 -15.82 -12.94 5.26
CA ASN A 98 -15.09 -14.22 5.27
C ASN A 98 -13.96 -14.35 4.25
N MET A 99 -13.75 -13.37 3.36
CA MET A 99 -12.53 -13.29 2.54
C MET A 99 -12.56 -11.97 1.76
N ASN A 100 -11.63 -11.05 2.06
CA ASN A 100 -11.38 -9.93 1.14
C ASN A 100 -11.12 -10.55 -0.26
N PRO A 101 -11.93 -10.28 -1.29
CA PRO A 101 -11.76 -10.84 -2.63
C PRO A 101 -10.55 -10.24 -3.35
N PHE A 102 -9.68 -9.55 -2.62
CA PHE A 102 -8.44 -9.01 -3.12
C PHE A 102 -7.30 -9.14 -2.10
N MET A 103 -6.07 -8.97 -2.59
CA MET A 103 -4.86 -8.87 -1.79
C MET A 103 -3.85 -7.94 -2.44
N ILE A 104 -2.89 -7.45 -1.65
CA ILE A 104 -1.79 -6.62 -2.11
C ILE A 104 -0.49 -7.39 -1.96
N VAL A 105 0.34 -7.36 -3.00
CA VAL A 105 1.70 -7.89 -3.00
C VAL A 105 2.66 -6.82 -3.49
N ASN A 106 3.86 -6.79 -2.92
CA ASN A 106 4.85 -5.74 -3.17
C ASN A 106 6.14 -6.28 -3.80
N ASP A 107 6.30 -7.60 -3.82
CA ASP A 107 7.44 -8.27 -4.43
C ASP A 107 6.97 -9.38 -5.36
N TYR A 108 7.77 -9.61 -6.41
CA TYR A 108 7.44 -10.58 -7.43
C TYR A 108 7.41 -12.02 -6.91
N LYS A 109 8.23 -12.34 -5.89
CA LYS A 109 8.31 -13.70 -5.35
C LYS A 109 7.01 -14.08 -4.63
N ASP A 110 6.46 -13.17 -3.83
CA ASP A 110 5.17 -13.34 -3.17
C ASP A 110 4.03 -13.40 -4.19
N LEU A 111 4.08 -12.56 -5.24
CA LEU A 111 3.12 -12.64 -6.35
C LEU A 111 3.16 -14.03 -7.01
N PHE A 112 4.35 -14.52 -7.35
CA PHE A 112 4.51 -15.81 -8.01
C PHE A 112 4.03 -16.97 -7.13
N SER A 113 4.41 -16.98 -5.84
CA SER A 113 3.91 -17.95 -4.84
C SER A 113 2.39 -17.98 -4.76
N THR A 114 1.73 -16.82 -4.81
CA THR A 114 0.26 -16.72 -4.80
C THR A 114 -0.40 -17.49 -5.95
N ILE A 115 0.28 -17.59 -7.08
CA ILE A 115 -0.21 -18.23 -8.30
C ILE A 115 0.22 -19.70 -8.38
N THR A 116 1.37 -20.07 -7.80
CA THR A 116 1.94 -21.42 -7.94
C THR A 116 1.61 -22.37 -6.80
N ASP A 117 1.76 -21.91 -5.55
CA ASP A 117 1.72 -22.77 -4.35
C ASP A 117 0.74 -22.28 -3.29
N GLY A 118 0.26 -21.04 -3.42
CA GLY A 118 -0.67 -20.42 -2.49
C GLY A 118 -0.08 -20.20 -1.09
N GLU A 119 1.23 -20.36 -0.86
CA GLU A 119 1.83 -20.11 0.45
C GLU A 119 1.57 -18.68 0.90
N ARG A 120 1.67 -17.72 -0.02
CA ARG A 120 1.41 -16.32 0.29
C ARG A 120 -0.03 -16.08 0.73
N LEU A 121 -1.00 -16.79 0.14
CA LEU A 121 -2.42 -16.76 0.53
C LEU A 121 -2.58 -17.28 1.96
N ALA A 122 -1.97 -18.42 2.27
CA ALA A 122 -2.01 -19.02 3.61
C ALA A 122 -1.44 -18.08 4.69
N ARG A 123 -0.36 -17.35 4.39
CA ARG A 123 0.21 -16.34 5.32
C ARG A 123 -0.74 -15.17 5.60
N GLN A 124 -1.75 -14.92 4.75
CA GLN A 124 -2.81 -13.94 4.98
C GLN A 124 -4.11 -14.56 5.53
N GLY A 125 -4.07 -15.83 5.95
CA GLY A 125 -5.26 -16.55 6.43
C GLY A 125 -6.25 -16.91 5.32
N LYS A 126 -5.85 -16.85 4.05
CA LYS A 126 -6.67 -17.29 2.91
C LYS A 126 -6.41 -18.77 2.59
N PRO A 127 -7.40 -19.50 2.04
CA PRO A 127 -7.18 -20.84 1.50
C PRO A 127 -6.05 -20.83 0.46
N ARG A 128 -5.22 -21.88 0.44
CA ARG A 128 -4.22 -22.07 -0.63
C ARG A 128 -4.87 -22.38 -1.97
N GLU A 129 -6.04 -23.00 -1.94
CA GLU A 129 -6.81 -23.36 -3.12
C GLU A 129 -8.24 -22.78 -3.03
N PRO A 130 -8.79 -22.27 -4.15
CA PRO A 130 -8.18 -22.20 -5.49
C PRO A 130 -7.02 -21.20 -5.56
N LEU A 131 -6.00 -21.53 -6.36
CA LEU A 131 -4.90 -20.61 -6.66
C LEU A 131 -5.42 -19.42 -7.48
N VAL A 132 -4.75 -18.28 -7.32
CA VAL A 132 -5.08 -17.07 -8.09
C VAL A 132 -4.79 -17.31 -9.57
N LEU A 133 -5.76 -16.99 -10.42
CA LEU A 133 -5.56 -16.98 -11.86
C LEU A 133 -4.69 -15.78 -12.25
N ILE A 134 -3.78 -15.97 -13.21
CA ILE A 134 -2.94 -14.89 -13.74
C ILE A 134 -3.80 -13.71 -14.25
N ASN A 135 -4.99 -13.98 -14.78
CA ASN A 135 -5.92 -12.94 -15.25
C ASN A 135 -6.53 -12.09 -14.13
N ASP A 136 -6.50 -12.56 -12.88
CA ASP A 136 -6.97 -11.81 -11.71
C ASP A 136 -5.84 -10.98 -11.07
N VAL A 137 -4.65 -10.92 -11.70
CA VAL A 137 -3.53 -10.07 -11.28
C VAL A 137 -3.65 -8.71 -11.95
N TYR A 138 -3.55 -7.63 -11.18
CA TYR A 138 -3.50 -6.24 -11.61
C TYR A 138 -2.21 -5.62 -11.09
N ALA A 139 -1.40 -5.02 -11.97
CA ALA A 139 -0.08 -4.53 -11.60
C ALA A 139 0.11 -3.06 -11.93
N PHE A 140 0.69 -2.33 -10.98
CA PHE A 140 0.92 -0.90 -11.07
C PHE A 140 2.33 -0.56 -10.62
N HIS A 141 3.00 0.32 -11.36
CA HIS A 141 4.32 0.83 -11.02
C HIS A 141 4.22 2.32 -10.67
N LEU A 142 4.55 2.64 -9.42
CA LEU A 142 4.71 4.01 -8.95
C LEU A 142 6.16 4.46 -9.15
N LYS A 143 6.33 5.44 -10.03
CA LYS A 143 7.61 6.07 -10.32
C LYS A 143 7.42 7.56 -10.57
N ASP A 144 8.27 8.37 -9.94
CA ASP A 144 8.25 9.83 -10.05
C ASP A 144 6.87 10.40 -9.69
N LYS A 145 6.23 9.81 -8.67
CA LYS A 145 4.85 10.11 -8.20
C LYS A 145 3.73 9.83 -9.22
N GLU A 146 4.03 9.14 -10.30
CA GLU A 146 3.06 8.73 -11.31
C GLU A 146 2.81 7.22 -11.26
N LEU A 147 1.54 6.82 -11.30
CA LEU A 147 1.16 5.41 -11.39
C LEU A 147 1.01 5.00 -12.85
N THR A 148 1.69 3.93 -13.24
CA THR A 148 1.59 3.34 -14.58
C THR A 148 1.02 1.93 -14.49
N ASN A 149 0.04 1.61 -15.33
CA ASN A 149 -0.43 0.23 -15.49
C ASN A 149 0.64 -0.63 -16.17
N VAL A 150 1.07 -1.68 -15.51
CA VAL A 150 2.02 -2.67 -16.05
C VAL A 150 1.42 -4.09 -16.00
N THR A 151 0.09 -4.17 -15.94
CA THR A 151 -0.66 -5.41 -15.75
C THR A 151 -0.35 -6.44 -16.83
N ASP A 152 -0.42 -6.04 -18.11
CA ASP A 152 -0.22 -6.98 -19.22
C ASP A 152 1.22 -7.51 -19.27
N GLU A 153 2.21 -6.63 -19.05
CA GLU A 153 3.63 -6.99 -18.99
C GLU A 153 3.89 -8.01 -17.88
N VAL A 154 3.36 -7.77 -16.68
CA VAL A 154 3.49 -8.67 -15.53
C VAL A 154 2.77 -9.99 -15.79
N ARG A 155 1.58 -9.98 -16.39
CA ARG A 155 0.84 -11.20 -16.74
C ARG A 155 1.60 -12.06 -17.74
N GLU A 156 2.21 -11.46 -18.76
CA GLU A 156 3.02 -12.21 -19.72
C GLU A 156 4.26 -12.81 -19.05
N MET A 157 4.96 -12.04 -18.21
CA MET A 157 6.08 -12.55 -17.43
C MET A 157 5.67 -13.73 -16.52
N LEU A 158 4.55 -13.60 -15.81
CA LEU A 158 3.98 -14.67 -14.99
C LEU A 158 3.65 -15.92 -15.80
N LYS A 159 3.05 -15.78 -16.99
CA LYS A 159 2.76 -16.93 -17.87
C LYS A 159 4.04 -17.67 -18.25
N ILE A 160 5.07 -16.94 -18.64
CA ILE A 160 6.37 -17.52 -19.02
C ILE A 160 6.98 -18.29 -17.84
N ASP A 161 7.03 -17.68 -16.66
CA ASP A 161 7.67 -18.29 -15.50
C ASP A 161 6.83 -19.44 -14.91
N TYR A 162 5.50 -19.36 -15.00
CA TYR A 162 4.61 -20.45 -14.63
C TYR A 162 4.83 -21.69 -15.53
N GLN A 163 5.00 -21.48 -16.84
CA GLN A 163 5.32 -22.59 -17.76
C GLN A 163 6.68 -23.22 -17.46
N LYS A 164 7.69 -22.43 -17.06
CA LYS A 164 8.98 -22.96 -16.61
C LYS A 164 8.83 -23.76 -15.31
N TYR A 165 8.01 -23.28 -14.39
CA TYR A 165 7.72 -23.97 -13.13
C TYR A 165 7.06 -25.33 -13.36
N LEU A 166 6.05 -25.40 -14.23
CA LEU A 166 5.40 -26.68 -14.58
C LEU A 166 6.40 -27.67 -15.16
N LYS A 167 7.27 -27.25 -16.09
CA LYS A 167 8.29 -28.12 -16.70
C LYS A 167 9.33 -28.68 -15.73
N ARG A 168 9.53 -28.04 -14.57
CA ARG A 168 10.50 -28.49 -13.56
C ARG A 168 9.90 -29.45 -12.53
N ASN A 169 8.58 -29.47 -12.42
CA ASN A 169 7.82 -30.25 -11.44
C ASN A 169 7.01 -31.39 -12.08
N ILE A 170 7.20 -31.62 -13.38
CA ILE A 170 6.77 -32.81 -14.13
C ILE A 170 8.01 -33.66 -14.38
#